data_AF-A0A7Y3TQQ5-F1
#
_entry.id   AF-A0A7Y3TQQ5-F1
#
_cell.length_a   1.000
_cell.length_b   1.000
_cell.length_c   1.000
_cell.angle_alpha   90.00
_cell.angle_beta   90.00
_cell.angle_gamma   90.00
#
_symmetry.space_group_name_H-M   'P 1'
#
loop_
_entity.id
_entity.type
_entity.pdbx_description
1 polymer ?
#
loop_
_entity_poly.entity_id
_entity_poly.type
_entity_poly.pdbx_seq_one_letter_code
_entity_poly.pdbx_strand_id
1 'polypeptide(L)'
;MDSNQRLDYLYKEYVRLNQQAEEYIRSAFEDFKLMGVIGATIALWKPVVDIIVLANPKIDYSGLLFIGFLSLLLVIATIGFWNLIKQSFIIFFADNLQGYEEEIRRELNEMNNSRVFNLNLDKENKLIGSYRITYTAFLAIFSIATTIIPSIILFLFDSRYAVIYLFTSITLFTVYLQVLRKSTRRFLLK
;
A
#
# COMPACT_ATOMS: atom_id res chain seq x y z
N MET A 1 4.01 -12.89 40.35
CA MET A 1 4.85 -11.77 39.87
C MET A 1 4.54 -10.57 40.73
N ASP A 2 5.56 -9.84 41.17
CA ASP A 2 5.35 -8.56 41.85
C ASP A 2 4.75 -7.55 40.86
N SER A 3 3.89 -6.63 41.32
CA SER A 3 3.15 -5.70 40.44
C SER A 3 4.10 -4.88 39.56
N ASN A 4 5.25 -4.49 40.10
CA ASN A 4 6.27 -3.77 39.35
C ASN A 4 6.94 -4.61 38.25
N GLN A 5 7.08 -5.92 38.46
CA GLN A 5 7.66 -6.82 37.45
C GLN A 5 6.70 -7.05 36.28
N ARG A 6 5.39 -7.07 36.55
CA ARG A 6 4.36 -7.20 35.52
C ARG A 6 4.23 -5.94 34.69
N LEU A 7 4.23 -4.77 35.32
CA LEU A 7 4.23 -3.48 34.63
C LEU A 7 5.46 -3.31 33.73
N ASP A 8 6.66 -3.65 34.22
CA ASP A 8 7.91 -3.58 33.42
C ASP A 8 7.87 -4.52 32.21
N TYR A 9 7.33 -5.74 32.39
CA TYR A 9 7.13 -6.68 31.28
C TYR A 9 6.17 -6.14 30.21
N LEU A 10 4.99 -5.65 30.63
CA LEU A 10 3.98 -5.10 29.72
C LEU A 10 4.51 -3.89 28.96
N TYR A 11 5.24 -2.99 29.63
CA TYR A 11 5.83 -1.83 28.99
C TYR A 11 6.92 -2.20 27.98
N LYS A 12 7.79 -3.17 28.31
CA LYS A 12 8.80 -3.67 27.37
C LYS A 12 8.19 -4.29 26.12
N GLU A 13 7.13 -5.07 26.27
CA GLU A 13 6.42 -5.65 25.13
C GLU A 13 5.69 -4.60 24.30
N TYR A 14 5.06 -3.61 24.95
CA TYR A 14 4.47 -2.46 24.27
C TYR A 14 5.50 -1.71 23.41
N VAL A 15 6.68 -1.37 23.98
CA VAL A 15 7.75 -0.68 23.25
C VAL A 15 8.28 -1.53 22.09
N ARG A 16 8.47 -2.84 22.30
CA ARG A 16 8.93 -3.77 21.26
C ARG A 16 7.96 -3.83 20.08
N LEU A 17 6.66 -3.97 20.37
CA LEU A 17 5.63 -4.00 19.33
C LEU A 17 5.49 -2.66 18.61
N ASN A 18 5.62 -1.54 19.33
CA ASN A 18 5.57 -0.21 18.74
C ASN A 18 6.74 0.03 17.78
N GLN A 19 7.95 -0.40 18.15
CA GLN A 19 9.13 -0.33 17.27
C GLN A 19 8.93 -1.16 16.00
N GLN A 20 8.39 -2.38 16.11
CA GLN A 20 8.08 -3.19 14.93
C GLN A 20 7.02 -2.52 14.06
N ALA A 21 5.96 -1.97 14.65
CA ALA A 21 4.92 -1.25 13.92
C ALA A 21 5.48 -0.03 13.17
N GLU A 22 6.35 0.75 13.81
CA GLU A 22 7.01 1.91 13.20
C GLU A 22 7.90 1.49 12.02
N GLU A 23 8.64 0.38 12.14
CA GLU A 23 9.44 -0.17 11.04
C GLU A 23 8.58 -0.57 9.84
N TYR A 24 7.43 -1.23 10.07
CA TYR A 24 6.48 -1.55 9.01
C TYR A 24 5.89 -0.31 8.35
N ILE A 25 5.54 0.72 9.13
CA ILE A 25 5.03 1.99 8.62
C ILE A 25 6.09 2.68 7.76
N ARG A 26 7.33 2.79 8.25
CA ARG A 26 8.44 3.40 7.52
C ARG A 26 8.71 2.67 6.21
N SER A 27 8.73 1.33 6.24
CA SER A 27 8.91 0.51 5.04
C SER A 27 7.74 0.66 4.06
N ALA A 28 6.51 0.85 4.52
CA ALA A 28 5.38 1.14 3.64
C ALA A 28 5.51 2.52 2.96
N PHE A 29 6.02 3.54 3.67
CA PHE A 29 6.30 4.85 3.07
C PHE A 29 7.41 4.81 2.01
N GLU A 30 8.41 3.95 2.18
CA GLU A 30 9.45 3.72 1.15
C GLU A 30 8.84 3.13 -0.12
N ASP A 31 7.91 2.18 0.01
CA ASP A 31 7.19 1.61 -1.14
C ASP A 31 6.32 2.66 -1.85
N PHE A 32 5.75 3.63 -1.13
CA PHE A 32 5.06 4.77 -1.74
C PHE A 32 5.99 5.64 -2.61
N LYS A 33 7.25 5.85 -2.20
CA LYS A 33 8.24 6.57 -3.02
C LYS A 33 8.54 5.79 -4.31
N LEU A 34 8.65 4.47 -4.21
CA LEU A 34 8.83 3.59 -5.37
C LEU A 34 7.65 3.70 -6.35
N MET A 35 6.40 3.83 -5.87
CA MET A 35 5.25 4.05 -6.75
C MET A 35 5.36 5.36 -7.55
N GLY A 36 5.90 6.43 -6.97
CA GLY A 36 6.18 7.68 -7.68
C GLY A 36 7.23 7.51 -8.80
N VAL A 37 8.32 6.79 -8.51
CA VAL A 37 9.37 6.47 -9.49
C VAL A 37 8.80 5.62 -10.64
N ILE A 38 7.93 4.66 -10.33
CA ILE A 38 7.26 3.83 -11.32
C ILE A 38 6.35 4.68 -12.21
N GLY A 39 5.57 5.60 -11.65
CA GLY A 39 4.75 6.53 -12.43
C GLY A 39 5.57 7.35 -13.43
N ALA A 40 6.73 7.87 -13.01
CA ALA A 40 7.66 8.54 -13.90
C ALA A 40 8.23 7.60 -14.97
N THR A 41 8.55 6.36 -14.59
CA THR A 41 9.08 5.33 -15.51
C THR A 41 8.06 4.98 -16.60
N ILE A 42 6.78 4.86 -16.27
CA ILE A 42 5.70 4.63 -17.25
C ILE A 42 5.66 5.78 -18.26
N ALA A 43 5.71 7.03 -17.80
CA ALA A 43 5.68 8.20 -18.69
C ALA A 43 6.92 8.27 -19.60
N LEU A 44 8.09 7.90 -19.08
CA LEU A 44 9.36 7.93 -19.81
C LEU A 44 9.59 6.70 -20.70
N TRP A 45 8.83 5.61 -20.50
CA TRP A 45 9.04 4.36 -21.23
C TRP A 45 8.90 4.52 -22.74
N LYS A 46 7.89 5.29 -23.20
CA LYS A 46 7.72 5.54 -24.64
C LYS A 46 8.93 6.25 -25.25
N PRO A 47 9.40 7.40 -24.74
CA PRO A 47 10.65 8.03 -25.20
C PRO A 47 11.86 7.09 -25.24
N VAL A 48 11.99 6.22 -24.23
CA VAL A 48 13.08 5.23 -24.19
C VAL A 48 12.97 4.25 -25.36
N VAL A 49 11.78 3.73 -25.64
CA VAL A 49 11.54 2.84 -26.77
C VAL A 49 11.76 3.56 -28.12
N ASP A 50 11.35 4.82 -28.23
CA ASP A 50 11.61 5.65 -29.42
C ASP A 50 13.11 5.71 -29.75
N ILE A 51 13.98 5.93 -28.75
CA ILE A 51 15.44 5.99 -28.91
C ILE A 51 16.01 4.62 -29.29
N ILE A 52 15.55 3.53 -28.66
CA ILE A 52 16.04 2.17 -28.92
C ILE A 52 15.74 1.76 -30.36
N VAL A 53 14.53 2.02 -30.84
CA VAL A 53 14.12 1.67 -32.21
C VAL A 53 14.80 2.57 -33.23
N LEU A 54 15.08 3.85 -32.91
CA LEU A 54 15.90 4.72 -33.75
C LEU A 54 17.31 4.14 -33.95
N ALA A 55 17.92 3.59 -32.90
CA ALA A 55 19.23 2.97 -32.96
C ALA A 55 19.22 1.59 -33.65
N ASN A 56 18.11 0.84 -33.55
CA ASN A 56 17.96 -0.50 -34.12
C ASN A 56 16.56 -0.68 -34.76
N PRO A 57 16.37 -0.26 -36.03
CA PRO A 57 15.06 -0.25 -36.68
C PRO A 57 14.48 -1.64 -37.02
N LYS A 58 15.24 -2.71 -36.79
CA LYS A 58 14.75 -4.10 -36.94
C LYS A 58 13.87 -4.56 -35.77
N ILE A 59 13.85 -3.79 -34.67
CA ILE A 59 13.09 -4.13 -33.48
C ILE A 59 11.61 -3.75 -33.70
N ASP A 60 10.70 -4.68 -33.36
CA ASP A 60 9.27 -4.40 -33.33
C ASP A 60 8.95 -3.39 -32.22
N TYR A 61 8.60 -2.18 -32.64
CA TYR A 61 8.29 -1.06 -31.76
C TYR A 61 7.10 -1.36 -30.84
N SER A 62 6.01 -1.90 -31.40
CA SER A 62 4.77 -2.16 -30.67
C SER A 62 4.96 -3.28 -29.64
N GLY A 63 5.66 -4.35 -30.02
CA GLY A 63 6.02 -5.45 -29.12
C GLY A 63 6.90 -5.00 -27.96
N LEU A 64 7.89 -4.13 -28.22
CA LEU A 64 8.79 -3.63 -27.17
C LEU A 64 8.05 -2.73 -26.17
N LEU A 65 7.18 -1.84 -26.66
CA LEU A 65 6.31 -1.02 -25.78
C LEU A 65 5.44 -1.90 -24.89
N PHE A 66 4.79 -2.91 -25.48
CA PHE A 66 3.91 -3.82 -24.76
C PHE A 66 4.65 -4.58 -23.65
N ILE A 67 5.79 -5.19 -23.95
CA ILE A 67 6.60 -5.94 -22.97
C ILE A 67 7.04 -5.02 -21.82
N GLY A 68 7.45 -3.79 -22.12
CA GLY A 68 7.86 -2.85 -21.09
C GLY A 68 6.70 -2.42 -20.19
N PHE A 69 5.54 -2.06 -20.75
CA PHE A 69 4.38 -1.74 -19.91
C PHE A 69 3.89 -2.93 -19.10
N LEU A 70 3.92 -4.15 -19.67
CA LEU A 70 3.52 -5.37 -18.98
C LEU A 70 4.48 -5.69 -17.82
N SER A 71 5.79 -5.53 -18.02
CA SER A 71 6.78 -5.76 -16.96
C SER A 71 6.64 -4.73 -15.83
N LEU A 72 6.43 -3.45 -16.16
CA LEU A 72 6.12 -2.41 -15.18
C LEU A 72 4.85 -2.74 -14.39
N LEU A 73 3.79 -3.17 -15.07
CA LEU A 73 2.53 -3.58 -14.43
C LEU A 73 2.73 -4.71 -13.42
N LEU A 74 3.57 -5.70 -13.74
CA LEU A 74 3.88 -6.82 -12.83
C LEU A 74 4.66 -6.36 -11.59
N VAL A 75 5.65 -5.49 -11.76
CA VAL A 75 6.41 -4.92 -10.64
C VAL A 75 5.47 -4.13 -9.72
N ILE A 76 4.61 -3.30 -10.30
CA ILE A 76 3.60 -2.52 -9.58
C ILE A 76 2.65 -3.42 -8.81
N ALA A 77 2.11 -4.46 -9.46
CA ALA A 77 1.20 -5.39 -8.83
C ALA A 77 1.87 -6.05 -7.62
N THR A 78 3.12 -6.51 -7.77
CA THR A 78 3.88 -7.15 -6.69
C THR A 78 4.06 -6.22 -5.50
N ILE A 79 4.49 -4.98 -5.72
CA ILE A 79 4.65 -3.97 -4.66
C ILE A 79 3.29 -3.65 -4.03
N GLY A 80 2.24 -3.54 -4.84
CA GLY A 80 0.88 -3.32 -4.37
C GLY A 80 0.41 -4.42 -3.41
N PHE A 81 0.54 -5.69 -3.81
CA PHE A 81 0.17 -6.83 -2.97
C PHE A 81 1.03 -6.92 -1.71
N TRP A 82 2.33 -6.64 -1.80
CA TRP A 82 3.21 -6.55 -0.64
C TRP A 82 2.75 -5.48 0.36
N ASN A 83 2.33 -4.32 -0.14
CA ASN A 83 1.75 -3.26 0.69
C ASN A 83 0.44 -3.69 1.37
N LEU A 84 -0.41 -4.48 0.70
CA LEU A 84 -1.61 -5.03 1.34
C LEU A 84 -1.27 -5.96 2.52
N ILE A 85 -0.21 -6.77 2.37
CA ILE A 85 0.28 -7.63 3.45
C ILE A 85 0.79 -6.77 4.61
N LYS A 86 1.63 -5.76 4.35
CA LYS A 86 2.12 -4.83 5.38
C LYS A 86 0.98 -4.11 6.10
N GLN A 87 -0.01 -3.61 5.36
CA GLN A 87 -1.20 -2.97 5.95
C GLN A 87 -1.94 -3.92 6.89
N SER A 88 -2.06 -5.21 6.55
CA SER A 88 -2.70 -6.20 7.43
C SER A 88 -1.92 -6.43 8.73
N PHE A 89 -0.59 -6.33 8.70
CA PHE A 89 0.24 -6.42 9.91
C PHE A 89 0.14 -5.17 10.77
N ILE A 90 0.18 -3.96 10.18
CA ILE A 90 0.05 -2.70 10.93
C ILE A 90 -1.26 -2.67 11.71
N ILE A 91 -2.34 -3.11 11.06
CA ILE A 91 -3.66 -3.31 11.65
C ILE A 91 -3.58 -4.24 12.88
N PHE A 92 -2.90 -5.38 12.76
CA PHE A 92 -2.74 -6.32 13.86
C PHE A 92 -1.92 -5.71 15.01
N PHE A 93 -0.85 -4.97 14.71
CA PHE A 93 -0.06 -4.30 15.74
C PHE A 93 -0.86 -3.23 16.47
N ALA A 94 -1.68 -2.44 15.75
CA ALA A 94 -2.54 -1.43 16.37
C ALA A 94 -3.52 -2.04 17.38
N ASP A 95 -4.22 -3.13 17.01
CA ASP A 95 -5.14 -3.84 17.92
C ASP A 95 -4.42 -4.37 19.17
N ASN A 96 -3.21 -4.93 19.01
CA ASN A 96 -2.46 -5.46 20.15
C ASN A 96 -1.88 -4.36 21.05
N LEU A 97 -1.34 -3.28 20.46
CA LEU A 97 -0.82 -2.14 21.21
C LEU A 97 -1.91 -1.51 22.08
N GLN A 98 -3.13 -1.41 21.55
CA GLN A 98 -4.29 -0.99 22.34
C GLN A 98 -4.54 -1.91 23.53
N GLY A 99 -4.49 -3.24 23.33
CA GLY A 99 -4.65 -4.22 24.41
C GLY A 99 -3.60 -4.04 25.51
N TYR A 100 -2.33 -3.84 25.14
CA TYR A 100 -1.26 -3.57 26.11
C TYR A 100 -1.46 -2.22 26.84
N GLU A 101 -1.88 -1.16 26.13
CA GLU A 101 -2.19 0.11 26.80
C GLU A 101 -3.32 -0.03 27.83
N GLU A 102 -4.38 -0.77 27.52
CA GLU A 102 -5.49 -1.01 28.43
C GLU A 102 -5.05 -1.78 29.68
N GLU A 103 -4.19 -2.79 29.52
CA GLU A 103 -3.63 -3.54 30.66
C GLU A 103 -2.70 -2.69 31.51
N ILE A 104 -1.83 -1.88 30.90
CA ILE A 104 -0.94 -0.95 31.62
C ILE A 104 -1.76 0.07 32.42
N ARG A 105 -2.81 0.65 31.83
CA ARG A 105 -3.70 1.60 32.53
C ARG A 105 -4.43 0.94 33.71
N ARG A 106 -4.81 -0.34 33.59
CA ARG A 106 -5.41 -1.11 34.69
C ARG A 106 -4.43 -1.32 35.83
N GLU A 107 -3.16 -1.66 35.56
CA GLU A 107 -2.15 -1.83 36.61
C GLU A 107 -1.79 -0.50 37.30
N LEU A 108 -1.78 0.60 36.56
CA LEU A 108 -1.48 1.93 37.10
C LEU A 108 -2.64 2.58 37.88
N ASN A 109 -3.83 1.96 37.92
CA ASN A 109 -5.07 2.56 38.44
C ASN A 109 -5.46 3.93 37.81
N GLU A 110 -4.85 4.30 36.68
CA GLU A 110 -5.08 5.56 35.97
C GLU A 110 -6.18 5.43 34.89
N MET A 111 -7.32 4.83 35.23
CA MET A 111 -8.38 4.55 34.23
C MET A 111 -9.02 5.80 33.62
N ASN A 112 -8.83 7.00 34.19
CA ASN A 112 -9.65 8.17 33.84
C ASN A 112 -8.90 9.44 33.40
N ASN A 113 -7.56 9.53 33.39
CA ASN A 113 -6.94 10.84 33.12
C ASN A 113 -5.52 10.88 32.52
N SER A 114 -4.95 9.75 32.13
CA SER A 114 -3.62 9.74 31.55
C SER A 114 -3.68 10.14 30.06
N ARG A 115 -3.25 11.36 29.73
CA ARG A 115 -2.98 11.76 28.32
C ARG A 115 -1.76 11.05 27.73
N VAL A 116 -1.04 10.27 28.54
CA VAL A 116 0.26 9.68 28.23
C VAL A 116 0.11 8.38 27.44
N PHE A 117 -0.83 7.53 27.85
CA PHE A 117 -1.22 6.31 27.12
C PHE A 117 -2.62 6.54 26.57
N ASN A 118 -2.72 7.12 25.38
CA ASN A 118 -4.00 7.40 24.79
C ASN A 118 -3.90 7.26 23.27
N LEU A 119 -3.64 6.03 22.79
CA LEU A 119 -4.10 5.57 21.48
C LEU A 119 -5.64 5.67 21.49
N ASN A 120 -6.14 6.89 21.30
CA ASN A 120 -7.54 7.22 21.44
C ASN A 120 -8.25 6.94 20.12
N LEU A 121 -8.72 5.72 19.94
CA LEU A 121 -9.43 5.26 18.75
C LEU A 121 -10.65 6.14 18.40
N ASP A 122 -11.25 6.82 19.37
CA ASP A 122 -12.37 7.75 19.12
C ASP A 122 -11.93 9.03 18.38
N LYS A 123 -10.70 9.52 18.60
CA LYS A 123 -10.10 10.55 17.73
C LYS A 123 -9.60 9.95 16.41
N GLU A 124 -9.26 8.67 16.43
CA GLU A 124 -8.77 7.90 15.29
C GLU A 124 -9.86 7.63 14.25
N ASN A 125 -11.14 7.53 14.62
CA ASN A 125 -12.24 7.42 13.63
C ASN A 125 -12.24 8.55 12.58
N LYS A 126 -11.88 9.78 12.97
CA LYS A 126 -11.68 10.89 12.02
C LYS A 126 -10.42 10.71 11.15
N LEU A 127 -9.34 10.18 11.73
CA LEU A 127 -8.09 9.90 11.02
C LEU A 127 -8.24 8.73 10.05
N ILE A 128 -8.90 7.65 10.45
CA ILE A 128 -9.26 6.47 9.63
C ILE A 128 -10.17 6.91 8.48
N GLY A 129 -11.16 7.77 8.73
CA GLY A 129 -12.00 8.35 7.69
C GLY A 129 -11.21 9.17 6.66
N SER A 130 -10.34 10.07 7.13
CA SER A 130 -9.49 10.88 6.26
C SER A 130 -8.46 10.04 5.48
N TYR A 131 -7.85 9.05 6.15
CA TYR A 131 -6.94 8.08 5.56
C TYR A 131 -7.63 7.28 4.45
N ARG A 132 -8.87 6.81 4.69
CA ARG A 132 -9.66 6.08 3.70
C ARG A 132 -9.92 6.90 2.46
N ILE A 133 -10.29 8.18 2.61
CA ILE A 133 -10.54 9.08 1.48
C ILE A 133 -9.23 9.29 0.71
N THR A 134 -8.13 9.59 1.41
CA THR A 134 -6.83 9.87 0.80
C THR A 134 -6.28 8.64 0.08
N TYR A 135 -6.38 7.47 0.69
CA TYR A 135 -5.94 6.20 0.12
C TYR A 135 -6.79 5.78 -1.08
N THR A 136 -8.11 5.99 -1.03
CA THR A 136 -9.00 5.73 -2.18
C THR A 136 -8.69 6.66 -3.34
N ALA A 137 -8.47 7.95 -3.07
CA ALA A 137 -8.06 8.93 -4.09
C ALA A 137 -6.71 8.56 -4.72
N PHE A 138 -5.74 8.17 -3.89
CA PHE A 138 -4.44 7.67 -4.34
C PHE A 138 -4.61 6.45 -5.26
N LEU A 139 -5.36 5.44 -4.83
CA LEU A 139 -5.62 4.26 -5.64
C LEU A 139 -6.28 4.64 -6.96
N ALA A 140 -7.27 5.53 -6.97
CA ALA A 140 -7.94 5.95 -8.21
C ALA A 140 -6.96 6.59 -9.20
N ILE A 141 -6.14 7.55 -8.74
CA ILE A 141 -5.13 8.21 -9.58
C ILE A 141 -4.11 7.17 -10.10
N PHE A 142 -3.65 6.29 -9.22
CA PHE A 142 -2.68 5.26 -9.57
C PHE A 142 -3.24 4.25 -10.57
N SER A 143 -4.52 3.88 -10.43
CA SER A 143 -5.24 3.01 -11.39
C SER A 143 -5.26 3.62 -12.78
N ILE A 144 -5.57 4.91 -12.86
CA ILE A 144 -5.64 5.64 -14.13
C ILE A 144 -4.25 5.68 -14.77
N ALA A 145 -3.23 6.03 -13.98
CA ALA A 145 -1.85 6.14 -14.48
C ALA A 145 -1.30 4.79 -14.98
N THR A 146 -1.67 3.68 -14.34
CA THR A 146 -1.14 2.34 -14.66
C THR A 146 -2.00 1.58 -15.67
N THR A 147 -3.29 1.89 -15.78
CA THR A 147 -4.20 1.19 -16.70
C THR A 147 -4.48 2.03 -17.93
N ILE A 148 -4.98 3.26 -17.77
CA ILE A 148 -5.51 4.05 -18.87
C ILE A 148 -4.36 4.58 -19.74
N ILE A 149 -3.31 5.16 -19.14
CA ILE A 149 -2.21 5.76 -19.90
C ILE A 149 -1.52 4.72 -20.78
N PRO A 150 -1.05 3.56 -20.28
CA PRO A 150 -0.39 2.57 -21.13
C PRO A 150 -1.32 1.94 -22.15
N SER A 151 -2.61 1.75 -21.82
CA SER A 151 -3.60 1.24 -22.77
C SER A 151 -3.82 2.20 -23.94
N ILE A 152 -3.92 3.52 -23.68
CA ILE A 152 -4.04 4.53 -24.75
C ILE A 152 -2.78 4.54 -25.61
N ILE A 153 -1.59 4.55 -24.99
CA ILE A 153 -0.33 4.52 -25.74
C ILE A 153 -0.28 3.29 -26.65
N LEU A 154 -0.57 2.10 -26.12
CA LEU A 154 -0.59 0.87 -26.91
C LEU A 154 -1.64 0.91 -28.02
N PHE A 155 -2.83 1.46 -27.75
CA PHE A 155 -3.92 1.51 -28.73
C PHE A 155 -3.55 2.34 -29.96
N LEU A 156 -2.71 3.37 -29.80
CA LEU A 156 -2.22 4.18 -30.91
C LEU A 156 -1.29 3.41 -31.87
N PHE A 157 -0.71 2.29 -31.44
CA PHE A 157 0.24 1.51 -32.24
C PHE A 157 -0.28 0.11 -32.61
N ASP A 158 -0.84 -0.63 -31.65
CA ASP A 158 -1.46 -1.94 -31.89
C ASP A 158 -2.64 -2.19 -30.92
N SER A 159 -3.84 -2.23 -31.49
CA SER A 159 -5.08 -2.51 -30.76
C SER A 159 -5.09 -3.86 -30.04
N ARG A 160 -4.38 -4.89 -30.54
CA ARG A 160 -4.36 -6.23 -29.93
C ARG A 160 -3.62 -6.21 -28.61
N TYR A 161 -2.42 -5.62 -28.59
CA TYR A 161 -1.63 -5.46 -27.38
C TYR A 161 -2.33 -4.58 -26.35
N ALA A 162 -3.01 -3.52 -26.81
CA ALA A 162 -3.81 -2.66 -25.94
C ALA A 162 -4.94 -3.43 -25.25
N VAL A 163 -5.70 -4.26 -25.98
CA VAL A 163 -6.80 -5.06 -25.42
C VAL A 163 -6.28 -6.09 -24.41
N ILE A 164 -5.18 -6.79 -24.73
CA ILE A 164 -4.57 -7.78 -23.83
C ILE A 164 -4.08 -7.09 -22.55
N TYR A 165 -3.38 -5.96 -22.68
CA TYR A 165 -2.88 -5.19 -21.55
C TYR A 165 -4.04 -4.69 -20.67
N LEU A 166 -5.06 -4.09 -21.27
CA LEU A 166 -6.22 -3.55 -20.56
C LEU A 166 -6.95 -4.64 -19.79
N PHE A 167 -7.19 -5.79 -20.41
CA PHE A 167 -7.84 -6.94 -19.75
C PHE A 167 -7.01 -7.46 -18.57
N THR A 168 -5.69 -7.57 -18.75
CA THR A 168 -4.76 -8.01 -17.71
C THR A 168 -4.75 -7.03 -16.54
N SER A 169 -4.67 -5.72 -16.82
CA SER A 169 -4.66 -4.68 -15.81
C SER A 169 -5.98 -4.62 -15.03
N ILE A 170 -7.12 -4.68 -15.71
CA ILE A 170 -8.44 -4.72 -15.05
C ILE A 170 -8.56 -5.93 -14.15
N THR A 171 -8.10 -7.10 -14.61
CA THR A 171 -8.14 -8.34 -13.82
C THR A 171 -7.28 -8.21 -12.56
N LEU A 172 -6.03 -7.75 -12.68
CA LEU A 172 -5.14 -7.54 -11.54
C LEU A 172 -5.72 -6.53 -10.55
N PHE A 173 -6.25 -5.41 -11.05
CA PHE A 173 -6.82 -4.36 -10.22
C PHE A 173 -8.08 -4.84 -9.49
N THR A 174 -8.91 -5.65 -10.16
CA THR A 174 -10.10 -6.26 -9.54
C THR A 174 -9.70 -7.22 -8.41
N VAL A 175 -8.72 -8.09 -8.64
CA VAL A 175 -8.20 -8.99 -7.60
C VAL A 175 -7.62 -8.18 -6.44
N TYR A 176 -6.83 -7.15 -6.72
CA TYR A 176 -6.27 -6.26 -5.71
C TYR A 176 -7.35 -5.63 -4.82
N LEU A 177 -8.40 -5.04 -5.42
CA LEU A 177 -9.50 -4.43 -4.69
C LEU A 177 -10.30 -5.45 -3.87
N GLN A 178 -10.50 -6.67 -4.38
CA GLN A 178 -11.16 -7.73 -3.61
C GLN A 178 -10.35 -8.13 -2.38
N VAL A 179 -9.04 -8.27 -2.51
CA VAL A 179 -8.14 -8.59 -1.39
C VAL A 179 -8.11 -7.44 -0.38
N LEU A 180 -7.97 -6.20 -0.85
CA LEU A 180 -8.03 -5.00 -0.01
C LEU A 180 -9.34 -4.94 0.78
N ARG A 181 -10.48 -5.13 0.11
CA ARG A 181 -11.80 -5.12 0.75
C ARG A 181 -11.94 -6.22 1.79
N LYS A 182 -11.40 -7.42 1.53
CA LYS A 182 -11.43 -8.53 2.49
C LYS A 182 -10.53 -8.26 3.70
N SER A 183 -9.33 -7.73 3.48
CA SER A 183 -8.37 -7.35 4.52
C SER A 183 -8.94 -6.27 5.45
N THR A 184 -9.58 -5.25 4.87
CA THR A 184 -10.16 -4.12 5.61
C THR A 184 -11.56 -4.40 6.18
N ARG A 185 -12.20 -5.53 5.85
CA ARG A 185 -13.59 -5.83 6.26
C ARG A 185 -13.78 -5.90 7.77
N ARG A 186 -12.76 -6.32 8.54
CA ARG A 186 -12.81 -6.32 10.01
C ARG A 186 -12.89 -4.91 10.63
N PHE A 187 -12.42 -3.89 9.91
CA PHE A 187 -12.45 -2.48 10.33
C PHE A 187 -13.66 -1.71 9.78
N LEU A 188 -14.39 -2.28 8.83
CA LEU A 188 -15.55 -1.65 8.17
C LEU A 188 -16.89 -1.94 8.86
N LEU A 189 -16.93 -2.85 9.82
CA LEU A 189 -18.17 -3.38 10.43
C LEU A 189 -18.18 -3.32 11.98
N LYS A 190 -17.35 -2.48 12.60
CA LYS A 190 -17.54 -2.08 13.99
C LYS A 190 -18.16 -0.69 14.05
#